data_AF-A0AAW4PL53-F1
#
_entry.id   AF-A0AAW4PL53-F1
#
_cell.length_a   1.000
_cell.length_b   1.000
_cell.length_c   1.000
_cell.angle_alpha   90.00
_cell.angle_beta   90.00
_cell.angle_gamma   90.00
#
_symmetry.space_group_name_H-M   'P 1'
#
loop_
_entity.id
_entity.type
_entity.pdbx_description
1 polymer ?
#
loop_
_entity_poly.entity_id
_entity_poly.type
_entity_poly.pdbx_seq_one_letter_code
_entity_poly.pdbx_strand_id
1 'polypeptide(L)'
;MAGVDHRRAAVAVTALAAAALAGRFLAALTVNVPTAPAAAPVGLLTPVATALAALAAVVVGFTERDPVAGVGLLFVGVFGILSLLSAAAATPAAVAVVAGTAVVTVAHRDMLDAGTGAVAGLLVLALGVGLASGVGGVASLRPLASTLALAGIGVTPVVAATDSSALVRGCLAFGAVVVVGLSMPFVAGAVTLVGTGAVGTSLPVVALAAGGAVTTASAAGRERRWALLAAVALLAFAGVPVTLDRAVPFALGVAALVSLEVAR
;
A
#
# COMPACT_ATOMS: atom_id res chain seq x y z
N MET A 1 -25.01 -8.77 16.82
CA MET A 1 -25.25 -8.69 15.36
C MET A 1 -24.61 -7.45 14.75
N ALA A 2 -24.88 -6.23 15.22
CA ALA A 2 -24.32 -4.99 14.66
C ALA A 2 -22.78 -5.01 14.43
N GLY A 3 -21.97 -5.52 15.35
CA GLY A 3 -20.50 -5.53 15.19
C GLY A 3 -19.93 -6.39 14.04
N VAL A 4 -20.69 -7.38 13.55
CA VAL A 4 -20.25 -8.24 12.43
C VAL A 4 -20.46 -7.53 11.09
N ASP A 5 -21.52 -6.72 10.98
CA ASP A 5 -21.87 -6.00 9.75
C ASP A 5 -20.87 -4.84 9.49
N HIS A 6 -20.44 -4.14 10.55
CA HIS A 6 -19.44 -3.07 10.43
C HIS A 6 -18.07 -3.58 9.96
N ARG A 7 -17.60 -4.74 10.47
CA ARG A 7 -16.32 -5.32 10.02
C ARG A 7 -16.38 -5.79 8.57
N ARG A 8 -17.51 -6.37 8.14
CA ARG A 8 -17.72 -6.76 6.74
C ARG A 8 -17.72 -5.53 5.83
N ALA A 9 -18.38 -4.45 6.24
CA ALA A 9 -18.38 -3.19 5.50
C ALA A 9 -16.96 -2.61 5.38
N ALA A 10 -16.20 -2.57 6.49
CA ALA A 10 -14.80 -2.12 6.48
C ALA A 10 -13.96 -2.91 5.45
N VAL A 11 -13.99 -4.25 5.52
CA VAL A 11 -13.27 -5.11 4.56
C VAL A 11 -13.73 -4.88 3.13
N ALA A 12 -15.03 -4.74 2.89
CA ALA A 12 -15.57 -4.52 1.54
C ALA A 12 -15.11 -3.19 0.95
N VAL A 13 -15.11 -2.11 1.74
CA VAL A 13 -14.69 -0.78 1.27
C VAL A 13 -13.16 -0.73 1.07
N THR A 14 -12.38 -1.38 1.93
CA THR A 14 -10.92 -1.54 1.72
C THR A 14 -10.62 -2.35 0.47
N ALA A 15 -11.35 -3.44 0.21
CA ALA A 15 -11.20 -4.25 -0.99
C ALA A 15 -11.59 -3.47 -2.27
N LEU A 16 -12.63 -2.64 -2.21
CA LEU A 16 -13.01 -1.76 -3.31
C LEU A 16 -11.90 -0.73 -3.62
N ALA A 17 -11.31 -0.12 -2.60
CA ALA A 17 -10.17 0.77 -2.76
C ALA A 17 -8.96 0.05 -3.39
N ALA A 18 -8.68 -1.18 -2.94
CA ALA A 18 -7.62 -2.02 -3.50
C ALA A 18 -7.86 -2.32 -4.99
N ALA A 19 -9.10 -2.66 -5.36
CA ALA A 19 -9.47 -2.94 -6.75
C ALA A 19 -9.34 -1.70 -7.65
N ALA A 20 -9.77 -0.52 -7.16
CA ALA A 20 -9.61 0.74 -7.89
C ALA A 20 -8.13 1.08 -8.13
N LEU A 21 -7.28 0.86 -7.13
CA LEU A 21 -5.84 1.08 -7.23
C LEU A 21 -5.16 0.10 -8.18
N ALA A 22 -5.57 -1.18 -8.17
CA ALA A 22 -5.13 -2.17 -9.15
C ALA A 22 -5.54 -1.76 -10.57
N GLY A 23 -6.77 -1.28 -10.77
CA GLY A 23 -7.24 -0.74 -12.05
C GLY A 23 -6.41 0.44 -12.53
N ARG A 24 -6.09 1.40 -11.65
CA ARG A 24 -5.18 2.52 -11.95
C ARG A 24 -3.79 2.01 -12.35
N PHE A 25 -3.23 1.06 -11.60
CA PHE A 25 -1.91 0.49 -11.87
C PHE A 25 -1.86 -0.17 -13.26
N LEU A 26 -2.84 -1.02 -13.57
CA LEU A 26 -2.94 -1.68 -14.88
C LEU A 26 -3.13 -0.66 -16.01
N ALA A 27 -3.98 0.34 -15.82
CA ALA A 27 -4.16 1.41 -16.79
C ALA A 27 -2.85 2.17 -17.05
N ALA A 28 -2.10 2.51 -16.00
CA ALA A 28 -0.81 3.17 -16.13
C ALA A 28 0.19 2.32 -16.92
N LEU A 29 0.23 0.99 -16.72
CA LEU A 29 1.08 0.12 -17.52
C LEU A 29 0.62 0.06 -18.99
N THR A 30 -0.67 -0.08 -19.24
CA THR A 30 -1.20 -0.23 -20.62
C THR A 30 -0.98 1.00 -21.49
N VAL A 31 -1.07 2.22 -20.94
CA VAL A 31 -0.85 3.46 -21.71
C VAL A 31 0.60 3.66 -22.11
N ASN A 32 1.54 3.01 -21.41
CA ASN A 32 2.96 3.05 -21.73
C ASN A 32 3.39 1.94 -22.71
N VAL A 33 2.45 1.16 -23.25
CA VAL A 33 2.73 0.17 -24.31
C VAL A 33 2.75 0.87 -25.68
N PRO A 34 3.69 0.56 -26.59
CA PRO A 34 3.81 1.22 -27.89
C PRO A 34 2.54 1.21 -28.77
N THR A 35 1.65 0.25 -28.54
CA THR A 35 0.39 0.06 -29.28
C THR A 35 -0.85 0.54 -28.50
N ALA A 36 -0.67 1.35 -27.46
CA ALA A 36 -1.76 1.76 -26.59
C ALA A 36 -2.79 2.63 -27.34
N PRO A 37 -4.10 2.43 -27.11
CA PRO A 37 -5.12 3.33 -27.63
C PRO A 37 -4.96 4.71 -26.97
N ALA A 38 -4.96 5.76 -27.79
CA ALA A 38 -4.66 7.16 -27.42
C ALA A 38 -5.63 7.83 -26.41
N ALA A 39 -6.60 7.09 -25.84
CA ALA A 39 -7.74 7.67 -25.12
C ALA A 39 -8.10 7.00 -23.78
N ALA A 40 -7.17 6.33 -23.09
CA ALA A 40 -7.46 5.84 -21.74
C ALA A 40 -7.51 7.02 -20.73
N PRO A 41 -8.58 7.19 -19.94
CA PRO A 41 -8.75 8.33 -19.03
C PRO A 41 -7.92 8.16 -17.72
N VAL A 42 -6.63 7.86 -17.84
CA VAL A 42 -5.73 7.60 -16.70
C VAL A 42 -5.64 8.80 -15.74
N GLY A 43 -5.84 10.02 -16.26
CA GLY A 43 -5.89 11.24 -15.47
C GLY A 43 -7.00 11.23 -14.39
N LEU A 44 -8.15 10.59 -14.65
CA LEU A 44 -9.25 10.49 -13.69
C LEU A 44 -9.12 9.30 -12.73
N LEU A 45 -8.44 8.23 -13.14
CA LEU A 45 -8.24 7.05 -12.28
C LEU A 45 -7.42 7.36 -11.02
N THR A 46 -6.50 8.32 -11.13
CA THR A 46 -5.66 8.79 -10.03
C THR A 46 -6.46 9.40 -8.88
N PRO A 47 -7.18 10.52 -9.07
CA PRO A 47 -7.96 11.12 -7.99
C PRO A 47 -9.07 10.19 -7.50
N VAL A 48 -9.66 9.37 -8.37
CA VAL A 48 -10.70 8.40 -7.97
C VAL A 48 -10.15 7.33 -7.04
N ALA A 49 -9.02 6.70 -7.37
CA ALA A 49 -8.41 5.68 -6.50
C ALA A 49 -8.00 6.27 -5.14
N THR A 50 -7.43 7.48 -5.13
CA THR A 50 -7.07 8.19 -3.89
C THR A 50 -8.31 8.54 -3.08
N ALA A 51 -9.37 9.05 -3.70
CA ALA A 51 -10.62 9.39 -3.03
C ALA A 51 -11.28 8.15 -2.42
N LEU A 52 -11.31 7.02 -3.14
CA LEU A 52 -11.84 5.76 -2.63
C LEU A 52 -11.03 5.24 -1.44
N ALA A 53 -9.69 5.32 -1.48
CA ALA A 53 -8.85 4.96 -0.35
C ALA A 53 -9.06 5.89 0.85
N ALA A 54 -9.21 7.19 0.61
CA ALA A 54 -9.45 8.16 1.67
C ALA A 54 -10.83 7.95 2.32
N LEU A 55 -11.89 7.74 1.52
CA LEU A 55 -13.23 7.38 2.00
C LEU A 55 -13.23 6.05 2.75
N ALA A 56 -12.47 5.06 2.26
CA ALA A 56 -12.29 3.80 2.97
C ALA A 56 -11.67 4.01 4.35
N ALA A 57 -10.62 4.83 4.46
CA ALA A 57 -10.04 5.17 5.75
C ALA A 57 -11.05 5.84 6.70
N VAL A 58 -11.91 6.74 6.19
CA VAL A 58 -12.99 7.35 6.98
C VAL A 58 -13.99 6.30 7.47
N VAL A 59 -14.48 5.43 6.58
CA VAL A 59 -15.43 4.36 6.94
C VAL A 59 -14.82 3.43 7.96
N VAL A 60 -13.60 2.94 7.74
CA VAL A 60 -12.90 2.06 8.67
C VAL A 60 -12.72 2.76 10.02
N GLY A 61 -12.34 4.03 10.03
CA GLY A 61 -12.18 4.83 11.24
C GLY A 61 -13.46 4.96 12.08
N PHE A 62 -14.62 5.11 11.44
CA PHE A 62 -15.92 5.13 12.14
C PHE A 62 -16.34 3.74 12.66
N THR A 63 -15.87 2.67 12.03
CA THR A 63 -16.14 1.29 12.47
C THR A 63 -15.12 0.75 13.47
N GLU A 64 -14.06 1.51 13.73
CA GLU A 64 -12.95 1.09 14.59
C GLU A 64 -13.38 1.07 16.06
N ARG A 65 -12.95 0.03 16.78
CA ARG A 65 -13.36 -0.13 18.20
C ARG A 65 -12.50 0.69 19.14
N ASP A 66 -11.23 0.83 18.81
CA ASP A 66 -10.33 1.71 19.54
C ASP A 66 -10.49 3.15 19.02
N PRO A 67 -10.96 4.10 19.85
CA PRO A 67 -11.15 5.48 19.43
C PRO A 67 -9.85 6.14 18.97
N VAL A 68 -8.69 5.74 19.50
CA VAL A 68 -7.38 6.29 19.13
C VAL A 68 -7.03 5.89 17.69
N ALA A 69 -7.21 4.61 17.35
CA ALA A 69 -7.02 4.13 15.99
C ALA A 69 -8.07 4.73 15.02
N GLY A 70 -9.32 4.85 15.46
CA GLY A 70 -10.39 5.50 14.70
C GLY A 70 -10.05 6.94 14.33
N VAL A 71 -9.55 7.74 15.28
CA VAL A 71 -9.07 9.11 15.03
C VAL A 71 -7.90 9.11 14.04
N GLY A 72 -6.92 8.22 14.22
CA GLY A 72 -5.80 8.10 13.29
C GLY A 72 -6.24 7.86 11.84
N LEU A 73 -7.19 6.95 11.63
CA LEU A 73 -7.79 6.66 10.32
C LEU A 73 -8.61 7.84 9.76
N LEU A 74 -9.35 8.55 10.60
CA LEU A 74 -10.08 9.76 10.19
C LEU A 74 -9.12 10.86 9.73
N PHE A 75 -7.96 11.02 10.37
CA PHE A 75 -6.93 11.94 9.90
C PHE A 75 -6.41 11.55 8.51
N VAL A 76 -6.06 10.27 8.30
CA VAL A 76 -5.63 9.76 6.99
C VAL A 76 -6.70 10.04 5.92
N GLY A 77 -7.96 9.73 6.22
CA GLY A 77 -9.07 9.85 5.27
C GLY A 77 -9.44 11.30 4.97
N VAL A 78 -9.70 12.12 5.99
CA VAL A 78 -10.13 13.52 5.81
C VAL A 78 -9.04 14.34 5.13
N PHE A 79 -7.79 14.25 5.58
CA PHE A 79 -6.70 14.98 4.93
C PHE A 79 -6.33 14.40 3.57
N GLY A 80 -6.52 13.10 3.35
CA GLY A 80 -6.43 12.49 2.03
C GLY A 80 -7.41 13.14 1.05
N ILE A 81 -8.67 13.34 1.45
CA ILE A 81 -9.68 14.07 0.64
C ILE A 81 -9.27 15.53 0.44
N LEU A 82 -8.87 16.24 1.50
CA LEU A 82 -8.46 17.65 1.41
C LEU A 82 -7.28 17.85 0.44
N SER A 83 -6.35 16.89 0.39
CA SER A 83 -5.22 16.94 -0.55
C SER A 83 -5.63 16.91 -2.02
N LEU A 84 -6.80 16.35 -2.34
CA LEU A 84 -7.37 16.35 -3.68
C LEU A 84 -8.02 17.69 -4.04
N LEU A 85 -8.43 18.46 -3.04
CA LEU A 85 -9.16 19.71 -3.23
C LEU A 85 -8.24 20.93 -3.25
N SER A 86 -7.12 20.87 -2.53
CA SER A 86 -6.21 22.01 -2.40
C SER A 86 -4.74 21.58 -2.25
N ALA A 87 -3.88 22.15 -3.10
CA ALA A 87 -2.44 22.01 -2.97
C ALA A 87 -1.90 22.62 -1.67
N ALA A 88 -2.58 23.63 -1.09
CA ALA A 88 -2.20 24.20 0.19
C ALA A 88 -2.35 23.19 1.35
N ALA A 89 -3.17 22.16 1.16
CA ALA A 89 -3.33 21.09 2.13
C ALA A 89 -2.25 20.00 2.04
N ALA A 90 -1.31 20.06 1.08
CA ALA A 90 -0.35 18.99 0.85
C ALA A 90 0.53 18.68 2.07
N THR A 91 1.13 19.71 2.68
CA THR A 91 1.97 19.56 3.88
C THR A 91 1.18 19.05 5.08
N PRO A 92 0.05 19.67 5.50
CA PRO A 92 -0.72 19.15 6.61
C PRO A 92 -1.30 17.75 6.32
N ALA A 93 -1.63 17.43 5.07
CA ALA A 93 -2.06 16.09 4.71
C ALA A 93 -0.93 15.06 4.81
N ALA A 94 0.28 15.39 4.40
CA ALA A 94 1.43 14.50 4.58
C ALA A 94 1.66 14.19 6.07
N VAL A 95 1.62 15.22 6.92
CA VAL A 95 1.76 15.06 8.38
C VAL A 95 0.63 14.20 8.94
N ALA A 96 -0.62 14.50 8.58
CA ALA A 96 -1.80 13.76 9.04
C ALA A 96 -1.80 12.29 8.60
N VAL A 97 -1.37 12.00 7.38
CA VAL A 97 -1.29 10.63 6.85
C VAL A 97 -0.21 9.83 7.58
N VAL A 98 0.98 10.39 7.80
CA VAL A 98 2.06 9.72 8.55
C VAL A 98 1.66 9.52 10.01
N ALA A 99 1.25 10.60 10.69
CA ALA A 99 0.90 10.58 12.10
C ALA A 99 -0.33 9.70 12.35
N GLY A 100 -1.37 9.81 11.52
CA GLY A 100 -2.57 8.98 11.62
C GLY A 100 -2.27 7.49 11.48
N THR A 101 -1.44 7.12 10.49
CA THR A 101 -1.00 5.72 10.33
C THR A 101 -0.17 5.25 11.53
N ALA A 102 0.77 6.07 12.01
CA ALA A 102 1.59 5.74 13.17
C ALA A 102 0.71 5.54 14.43
N VAL A 103 -0.27 6.41 14.66
CA VAL A 103 -1.22 6.29 15.76
C VAL A 103 -2.00 4.97 15.69
N VAL A 104 -2.48 4.57 14.51
CA VAL A 104 -3.16 3.27 14.33
C VAL A 104 -2.23 2.11 14.69
N THR A 105 -0.97 2.16 14.26
CA THR A 105 0.01 1.11 14.58
C THR A 105 0.34 1.04 16.06
N VAL A 106 0.44 2.19 16.74
CA VAL A 106 0.74 2.26 18.18
C VAL A 106 -0.46 1.80 19.01
N ALA A 107 -1.68 2.17 18.62
CA ALA A 107 -2.91 1.76 19.29
C ALA A 107 -3.07 0.24 19.36
N HIS A 108 -2.63 -0.48 18.33
CA HIS A 108 -2.71 -1.94 18.26
C HIS A 108 -1.43 -2.67 18.68
N ARG A 109 -0.39 -1.95 19.14
CA ARG A 109 0.94 -2.53 19.37
C ARG A 109 0.93 -3.74 20.31
N ASP A 110 0.05 -3.73 21.30
CA ASP A 110 0.00 -4.77 22.34
C ASP A 110 -0.64 -6.07 21.82
N MET A 111 -1.31 -6.01 20.66
CA MET A 111 -1.89 -7.16 19.95
C MET A 111 -0.94 -7.72 18.87
N LEU A 112 0.10 -6.98 18.51
CA LEU A 112 1.03 -7.38 17.46
C LEU A 112 2.13 -8.28 18.02
N ASP A 113 2.42 -9.37 17.32
CA ASP A 113 3.68 -10.07 17.53
C ASP A 113 4.86 -9.20 17.07
N ALA A 114 6.06 -9.53 17.53
CA ALA A 114 7.26 -8.74 17.21
C ALA A 114 7.51 -8.63 15.70
N GLY A 115 7.17 -9.69 14.93
CA GLY A 115 7.28 -9.72 13.49
C GLY A 115 6.36 -8.71 12.81
N THR A 116 5.05 -8.76 13.09
CA THR A 116 4.07 -7.84 12.49
C THR A 116 4.32 -6.41 12.93
N GLY A 117 4.71 -6.18 14.19
CA GLY A 117 5.11 -4.86 14.70
C GLY A 117 6.31 -4.28 13.92
N ALA A 118 7.33 -5.10 13.65
CA ALA A 118 8.48 -4.67 12.86
C ALA A 118 8.12 -4.35 11.40
N VAL A 119 7.26 -5.16 10.77
CA VAL A 119 6.76 -4.89 9.40
C VAL A 119 5.96 -3.60 9.36
N ALA A 120 5.02 -3.40 10.29
CA ALA A 120 4.22 -2.19 10.38
C ALA A 120 5.09 -0.95 10.61
N GLY A 121 6.05 -1.01 11.54
CA GLY A 121 7.00 0.07 11.80
C GLY A 121 7.85 0.42 10.58
N LEU A 122 8.33 -0.59 9.85
CA LEU A 122 9.08 -0.39 8.60
C LEU A 122 8.23 0.29 7.52
N LEU A 123 6.96 -0.10 7.37
CA LEU A 123 6.04 0.53 6.41
C LEU A 123 5.70 1.97 6.80
N VAL A 124 5.46 2.25 8.09
CA VAL A 124 5.25 3.63 8.58
C VAL A 124 6.50 4.49 8.36
N LEU A 125 7.69 3.93 8.59
CA LEU A 125 8.95 4.62 8.29
C LEU A 125 9.08 4.92 6.80
N ALA A 126 8.77 3.94 5.94
CA ALA A 126 8.78 4.12 4.49
C ALA A 126 7.81 5.22 4.03
N LEU A 127 6.61 5.29 4.64
CA LEU A 127 5.62 6.34 4.41
C LEU A 127 6.15 7.73 4.79
N GLY A 128 6.75 7.85 5.99
CA GLY A 128 7.35 9.11 6.46
C GLY A 128 8.50 9.58 5.59
N VAL A 129 9.45 8.70 5.28
CA VAL A 129 10.61 9.02 4.42
C VAL A 129 10.15 9.32 2.98
N GLY A 130 9.15 8.60 2.48
CA GLY A 130 8.55 8.83 1.17
C GLY A 130 7.97 10.23 1.03
N LEU A 131 7.07 10.61 1.94
CA LEU A 131 6.43 11.92 1.94
C LEU A 131 7.41 13.06 2.25
N ALA A 132 8.41 12.84 3.11
CA ALA A 132 9.50 13.80 3.29
C ALA A 132 10.28 14.03 1.99
N SER A 133 10.49 12.99 1.19
CA SER A 133 11.21 13.11 -0.10
C SER A 133 10.40 13.82 -1.19
N GLY A 134 9.08 13.62 -1.22
CA GLY A 134 8.23 14.13 -2.30
C GLY A 134 7.49 15.41 -1.94
N VAL A 135 6.78 15.44 -0.81
CA VAL A 135 6.06 16.64 -0.33
C VAL A 135 7.03 17.58 0.40
N GLY A 136 7.95 17.03 1.18
CA GLY A 136 8.97 17.80 1.91
C GLY A 136 10.14 18.31 1.05
N GLY A 137 10.21 17.92 -0.22
CA GLY A 137 11.23 18.41 -1.17
C GLY A 137 12.63 17.80 -1.01
N VAL A 138 12.82 16.81 -0.14
CA VAL A 138 14.15 16.20 0.12
C VAL A 138 14.43 15.06 -0.87
N ALA A 139 14.65 15.41 -2.14
CA ALA A 139 14.76 14.43 -3.23
C ALA A 139 15.84 13.35 -3.04
N SER A 140 16.90 13.64 -2.27
CA SER A 140 17.96 12.67 -1.93
C SER A 140 17.47 11.46 -1.13
N LEU A 141 16.30 11.55 -0.49
CA LEU A 141 15.68 10.44 0.25
C LEU A 141 14.90 9.47 -0.64
N ARG A 142 14.66 9.77 -1.94
CA ARG A 142 13.85 8.92 -2.82
C ARG A 142 14.35 7.47 -2.96
N PRO A 143 15.65 7.20 -3.10
CA PRO A 143 16.16 5.82 -3.15
C PRO A 143 15.95 5.07 -1.85
N LEU A 144 16.11 5.76 -0.72
CA LEU A 144 15.86 5.19 0.61
C LEU A 144 14.38 4.87 0.79
N ALA A 145 13.48 5.81 0.49
CA ALA A 145 12.03 5.60 0.55
C ALA A 145 11.59 4.40 -0.31
N SER A 146 12.13 4.29 -1.53
CA SER A 146 11.83 3.18 -2.44
C SER A 146 12.26 1.84 -1.87
N THR A 147 13.47 1.79 -1.32
CA THR A 147 14.02 0.57 -0.73
C THR A 147 13.26 0.17 0.52
N LEU A 148 12.94 1.10 1.41
CA LEU A 148 12.16 0.83 2.62
C LEU A 148 10.75 0.35 2.29
N ALA A 149 10.06 1.00 1.34
CA ALA A 149 8.70 0.62 0.95
C ALA A 149 8.67 -0.79 0.35
N LEU A 150 9.57 -1.07 -0.60
CA LEU A 150 9.64 -2.37 -1.26
C LEU A 150 10.14 -3.48 -0.32
N ALA A 151 11.11 -3.19 0.56
CA ALA A 151 11.52 -4.13 1.59
C ALA A 151 10.37 -4.45 2.54
N GLY A 152 9.63 -3.43 3.00
CA GLY A 152 8.43 -3.58 3.83
C GLY A 152 7.37 -4.45 3.17
N ILE A 153 7.10 -4.23 1.87
CA ILE A 153 6.20 -5.10 1.07
C ILE A 153 6.78 -6.52 0.95
N GLY A 154 8.09 -6.66 0.75
CA GLY A 154 8.75 -7.94 0.61
C GLY A 154 8.70 -8.82 1.86
N VAL A 155 8.61 -8.20 3.04
CA VAL A 155 8.51 -8.91 4.34
C VAL A 155 7.08 -9.09 4.84
N THR A 156 6.05 -8.70 4.08
CA THR A 156 4.64 -9.01 4.43
C THR A 156 4.32 -10.50 4.62
N PRO A 157 5.07 -11.47 4.06
CA PRO A 157 4.83 -12.89 4.36
C PRO A 157 4.96 -13.25 5.83
N VAL A 158 5.72 -12.47 6.61
CA VAL A 158 5.84 -12.65 8.07
C VAL A 158 4.47 -12.53 8.77
N VAL A 159 3.54 -11.76 8.20
CA VAL A 159 2.19 -11.53 8.75
C VAL A 159 1.18 -12.58 8.26
N ALA A 160 1.56 -13.41 7.28
CA ALA A 160 0.73 -14.48 6.74
C ALA A 160 1.15 -15.85 7.28
N ALA A 161 0.17 -16.70 7.58
CA ALA A 161 0.45 -18.12 7.78
C ALA A 161 0.82 -18.67 6.39
N THR A 162 2.12 -18.91 6.17
CA THR A 162 2.64 -19.22 4.84
C THR A 162 2.83 -20.70 4.63
N ASP A 163 1.96 -21.29 3.81
CA ASP A 163 2.12 -22.65 3.33
C ASP A 163 3.29 -22.73 2.32
N SER A 164 3.89 -23.91 2.17
CA SER A 164 4.90 -24.19 1.14
C SER A 164 4.43 -23.80 -0.27
N SER A 165 3.14 -23.98 -0.58
CA SER A 165 2.57 -23.59 -1.88
C SER A 165 2.55 -22.08 -2.13
N ALA A 166 2.35 -21.27 -1.08
CA ALA A 166 2.39 -19.82 -1.18
C ALA A 166 3.83 -19.34 -1.41
N LEU A 167 4.79 -19.96 -0.71
CA LEU A 167 6.21 -19.69 -0.90
C LEU A 167 6.67 -20.03 -2.32
N VAL A 168 6.25 -21.17 -2.89
CA VAL A 168 6.59 -21.52 -4.28
C VAL A 168 6.10 -20.44 -5.25
N ARG A 169 4.86 -19.96 -5.11
CA ARG A 169 4.32 -18.88 -5.96
C ARG A 169 5.11 -17.58 -5.80
N GLY A 170 5.49 -17.25 -4.57
CA GLY A 170 6.38 -16.12 -4.29
C GLY A 170 7.75 -16.26 -4.94
N CYS A 171 8.40 -17.42 -4.81
CA CYS A 171 9.69 -17.70 -5.44
C CYS A 171 9.59 -17.64 -6.97
N LEU A 172 8.50 -18.10 -7.56
CA LEU A 172 8.26 -17.97 -9.01
C LEU A 172 8.12 -16.51 -9.42
N ALA A 173 7.39 -15.69 -8.66
CA ALA A 173 7.27 -14.25 -8.94
C ALA A 173 8.62 -13.53 -8.77
N PHE A 174 9.37 -13.84 -7.72
CA PHE A 174 10.73 -13.34 -7.51
C PHE A 174 11.63 -13.68 -8.70
N GLY A 175 11.68 -14.96 -9.08
CA GLY A 175 12.48 -15.46 -10.19
C GLY A 175 12.08 -14.80 -11.51
N ALA A 176 10.77 -14.64 -11.78
CA ALA A 176 10.28 -13.96 -12.96
C ALA A 176 10.75 -12.50 -13.03
N VAL A 177 10.68 -11.75 -11.93
CA VAL A 177 11.18 -10.37 -11.87
C VAL A 177 12.69 -10.31 -12.10
N VAL A 178 13.46 -11.22 -11.51
CA VAL A 178 14.92 -11.29 -11.73
C VAL A 178 15.23 -11.60 -13.20
N VAL A 179 14.60 -12.63 -13.78
CA VAL A 179 14.82 -13.03 -15.17
C VAL A 179 14.45 -11.90 -16.14
N VAL A 180 13.29 -11.27 -15.96
CA VAL A 180 12.87 -10.14 -16.79
C VAL A 180 13.77 -8.93 -16.58
N GLY A 181 14.16 -8.63 -15.34
CA GLY A 181 15.06 -7.52 -15.02
C GLY A 181 16.45 -7.66 -15.63
N LEU A 182 16.98 -8.88 -15.70
CA LEU A 182 18.26 -9.17 -16.34
C LEU A 182 18.16 -9.21 -17.87
N SER A 183 17.05 -9.73 -18.41
CA SER A 183 16.87 -9.89 -19.86
C SER A 183 16.42 -8.59 -20.55
N MET A 184 15.62 -7.78 -19.86
CA MET A 184 14.97 -6.56 -20.38
C MET A 184 15.08 -5.41 -19.36
N PRO A 185 16.29 -4.94 -19.03
CA PRO A 185 16.51 -3.99 -17.93
C PRO A 185 15.74 -2.66 -18.11
N PHE A 186 15.62 -2.16 -19.34
CA PHE A 186 14.86 -0.94 -19.63
C PHE A 186 13.37 -1.11 -19.40
N VAL A 187 12.79 -2.25 -19.78
CA VAL A 187 11.36 -2.55 -19.58
C VAL A 187 11.09 -2.72 -18.08
N ALA A 188 11.93 -3.49 -17.38
CA ALA A 188 11.79 -3.70 -15.94
C ALA A 188 11.93 -2.37 -15.16
N GLY A 189 12.90 -1.53 -15.54
CA GLY A 189 13.07 -0.19 -14.98
C GLY A 189 11.86 0.69 -15.22
N ALA A 190 11.34 0.73 -16.45
CA ALA A 190 10.16 1.51 -16.81
C ALA A 190 8.90 1.04 -16.07
N VAL A 191 8.64 -0.27 -16.00
CA VAL A 191 7.50 -0.85 -15.29
C VAL A 191 7.59 -0.57 -13.79
N THR A 192 8.79 -0.68 -13.20
CA THR A 192 9.01 -0.37 -11.79
C THR A 192 8.76 1.11 -11.52
N LEU A 193 9.25 2.00 -12.37
CA LEU A 193 9.04 3.44 -12.23
C LEU A 193 7.58 3.86 -12.45
N VAL A 194 6.93 3.37 -13.50
CA VAL A 194 5.54 3.74 -13.82
C VAL A 194 4.58 3.12 -12.80
N GLY A 195 4.73 1.82 -12.55
CA GLY A 195 3.84 1.04 -11.70
C GLY A 195 3.97 1.42 -10.23
N THR A 196 5.19 1.38 -9.68
CA THR A 196 5.42 1.59 -8.24
C THR A 196 6.08 2.94 -7.93
N GLY A 197 6.64 3.63 -8.92
CA GLY A 197 7.50 4.82 -8.79
C GLY A 197 8.63 4.67 -7.80
N ALA A 198 9.15 3.45 -7.69
CA ALA A 198 10.45 3.23 -7.10
C ALA A 198 11.54 3.82 -7.98
N VAL A 199 12.48 4.52 -7.34
CA VAL A 199 13.62 5.18 -7.98
C VAL A 199 14.88 4.76 -7.25
N GLY A 200 15.94 4.39 -7.99
CA GLY A 200 17.26 4.13 -7.41
C GLY A 200 17.33 2.93 -6.45
N THR A 201 16.39 1.99 -6.54
CA THR A 201 16.41 0.75 -5.76
C THR A 201 17.02 -0.40 -6.58
N SER A 202 17.51 -1.43 -5.90
CA SER A 202 18.16 -2.56 -6.55
C SER A 202 17.12 -3.59 -7.03
N LEU A 203 17.44 -4.28 -8.14
CA LEU A 203 16.58 -5.33 -8.71
C LEU A 203 16.19 -6.42 -7.69
N PRO A 204 17.09 -6.91 -6.81
CA PRO A 204 16.73 -7.90 -5.79
C PRO A 204 15.65 -7.41 -4.82
N VAL A 205 15.65 -6.12 -4.47
CA VAL A 205 14.62 -5.54 -3.58
C VAL A 205 13.27 -5.47 -4.28
N VAL A 206 13.24 -5.13 -5.57
CA VAL A 206 12.01 -5.17 -6.39
C VAL A 206 11.48 -6.60 -6.49
N ALA A 207 12.36 -7.56 -6.77
CA ALA A 207 12.00 -8.97 -6.85
C ALA A 207 11.48 -9.50 -5.51
N LEU A 208 12.11 -9.10 -4.39
CA LEU A 208 11.68 -9.44 -3.05
C LEU A 208 10.27 -8.90 -2.76
N ALA A 209 10.00 -7.64 -3.11
CA ALA A 209 8.68 -7.03 -2.95
C ALA A 209 7.60 -7.79 -3.73
N ALA A 210 7.87 -8.13 -4.99
CA ALA A 210 6.93 -8.89 -5.82
C ALA A 210 6.70 -10.30 -5.26
N GLY A 211 7.76 -11.01 -4.88
CA GLY A 211 7.67 -12.33 -4.28
C GLY A 211 6.93 -12.33 -2.95
N GLY A 212 7.21 -11.36 -2.08
CA GLY A 212 6.54 -11.17 -0.79
C GLY A 212 5.06 -10.88 -0.95
N ALA A 213 4.70 -9.92 -1.81
CA ALA A 213 3.31 -9.59 -2.09
C ALA A 213 2.52 -10.79 -2.66
N VAL A 214 3.10 -11.53 -3.61
CA VAL A 214 2.46 -12.73 -4.19
C VAL A 214 2.31 -13.85 -3.16
N THR A 215 3.32 -14.06 -2.31
CA THR A 215 3.25 -15.05 -1.23
C THR A 215 2.12 -14.71 -0.27
N THR A 216 2.08 -13.47 0.23
CA THR A 216 1.05 -13.03 1.17
C THR A 216 -0.34 -13.05 0.54
N ALA A 217 -0.51 -12.54 -0.69
CA ALA A 217 -1.79 -12.55 -1.38
C ALA A 217 -2.29 -13.98 -1.65
N SER A 218 -1.39 -14.90 -2.03
CA SER A 218 -1.73 -16.30 -2.24
C SER A 218 -2.19 -16.99 -0.96
N ALA A 219 -1.47 -16.79 0.14
CA ALA A 219 -1.85 -17.33 1.45
C ALA A 219 -3.20 -16.74 1.90
N ALA A 220 -3.33 -15.41 1.84
CA ALA A 220 -4.55 -14.70 2.23
C ALA A 220 -5.77 -15.15 1.41
N GLY A 221 -5.62 -15.31 0.10
CA GLY A 221 -6.71 -15.77 -0.78
C GLY A 221 -7.15 -17.20 -0.48
N ARG A 222 -6.21 -18.11 -0.20
CA ARG A 222 -6.52 -19.51 0.16
C ARG A 222 -7.26 -19.60 1.49
N GLU A 223 -6.81 -18.85 2.49
CA GLU A 223 -7.41 -18.82 3.83
C GLU A 223 -8.64 -17.91 3.92
N ARG A 224 -9.07 -17.31 2.79
CA ARG A 224 -10.18 -16.34 2.71
C ARG A 224 -10.01 -15.15 3.67
N ARG A 225 -8.76 -14.73 3.89
CA ARG A 225 -8.36 -13.57 4.69
C ARG A 225 -8.46 -12.31 3.85
N TRP A 226 -9.69 -11.91 3.54
CA TRP A 226 -9.98 -10.80 2.63
C TRP A 226 -9.38 -9.47 3.08
N ALA A 227 -9.26 -9.25 4.40
CA ALA A 227 -8.61 -8.07 4.97
C ALA A 227 -7.11 -8.01 4.61
N LEU A 228 -6.36 -9.07 4.93
CA LEU A 228 -4.96 -9.20 4.54
C LEU A 228 -4.75 -9.10 3.04
N LEU A 229 -5.61 -9.73 2.24
CA LEU A 229 -5.53 -9.65 0.78
C LEU A 229 -5.69 -8.21 0.28
N ALA A 230 -6.67 -7.47 0.80
CA ALA A 230 -6.90 -6.07 0.47
C ALA A 230 -5.73 -5.18 0.94
N ALA A 231 -5.22 -5.40 2.16
CA ALA A 231 -4.08 -4.69 2.71
C ALA A 231 -2.83 -4.83 1.82
N VAL A 232 -2.47 -6.06 1.46
CA VAL A 232 -1.30 -6.31 0.61
C VAL A 232 -1.50 -5.82 -0.82
N ALA A 233 -2.71 -5.94 -1.37
CA ALA A 233 -3.02 -5.34 -2.66
C ALA A 233 -2.84 -3.81 -2.64
N LEU A 234 -3.35 -3.13 -1.61
CA LEU A 234 -3.15 -1.69 -1.44
C LEU A 234 -1.66 -1.32 -1.37
N LEU A 235 -0.88 -2.02 -0.55
CA LEU A 235 0.56 -1.77 -0.42
C LEU A 235 1.30 -2.00 -1.75
N ALA A 236 1.04 -3.13 -2.42
CA ALA A 236 1.70 -3.50 -3.66
C ALA A 236 1.37 -2.55 -4.82
N PHE A 237 0.10 -2.17 -4.99
CA PHE A 237 -0.33 -1.30 -6.08
C PHE A 237 -0.17 0.19 -5.79
N ALA A 238 -0.10 0.61 -4.52
CA ALA A 238 0.30 1.98 -4.17
C ALA A 238 1.78 2.23 -4.50
N GLY A 239 2.61 1.20 -4.30
CA GLY A 239 4.05 1.29 -4.52
C GLY A 239 4.73 2.20 -3.51
N VAL A 240 5.63 3.06 -3.98
CA VAL A 240 6.41 3.95 -3.11
C VAL A 240 5.60 5.22 -2.81
N PRO A 241 5.36 5.53 -1.52
CA PRO A 241 4.47 6.61 -1.09
C PRO A 241 5.17 7.99 -1.10
N VAL A 242 5.77 8.37 -2.24
CA VAL A 242 6.41 9.70 -2.40
C VAL A 242 5.42 10.83 -2.63
N THR A 243 4.19 10.50 -3.04
CA THR A 243 3.11 11.46 -3.34
C THR A 243 1.85 11.08 -2.57
N LEU A 244 0.97 12.06 -2.32
CA LEU A 244 -0.25 11.83 -1.53
C LEU A 244 -1.22 10.84 -2.19
N ASP A 245 -1.29 10.80 -3.52
CA ASP A 245 -2.11 9.83 -4.27
C ASP A 245 -1.67 8.37 -4.06
N ARG A 246 -0.43 8.15 -3.63
CA ARG A 246 0.10 6.82 -3.28
C ARG A 246 0.18 6.62 -1.78
N ALA A 247 0.48 7.68 -1.02
CA ALA A 247 0.62 7.62 0.43
C ALA A 247 -0.70 7.30 1.13
N VAL A 248 -1.83 7.84 0.68
CA VAL A 248 -3.15 7.54 1.28
C VAL A 248 -3.54 6.07 1.14
N PRO A 249 -3.55 5.45 -0.05
CA PRO A 249 -3.82 4.01 -0.16
C PRO A 249 -2.76 3.15 0.54
N PHE A 250 -1.50 3.57 0.53
CA PHE A 250 -0.43 2.87 1.26
C PHE A 250 -0.71 2.88 2.78
N ALA A 251 -1.04 4.04 3.35
CA ALA A 251 -1.42 4.21 4.75
C ALA A 251 -2.64 3.36 5.13
N LEU A 252 -3.67 3.34 4.28
CA LEU A 252 -4.83 2.46 4.46
C LEU A 252 -4.41 0.97 4.43
N GLY A 253 -3.49 0.58 3.56
CA GLY A 253 -2.94 -0.77 3.52
C GLY A 253 -2.23 -1.16 4.82
N VAL A 254 -1.41 -0.26 5.38
CA VAL A 254 -0.75 -0.46 6.68
C VAL A 254 -1.78 -0.56 7.81
N ALA A 255 -2.77 0.33 7.83
CA ALA A 255 -3.81 0.31 8.85
C ALA A 255 -4.65 -0.98 8.78
N ALA A 256 -5.05 -1.41 7.58
CA ALA A 256 -5.80 -2.65 7.37
C ALA A 256 -5.00 -3.90 7.78
N LEU A 257 -3.68 -3.90 7.55
CA LEU A 257 -2.78 -4.97 8.01
C LEU A 257 -2.81 -5.10 9.54
N VAL A 258 -2.86 -3.98 10.25
CA VAL A 258 -2.76 -3.94 11.71
C VAL A 258 -4.13 -4.10 12.40
N SER A 259 -5.18 -3.42 11.94
CA SER A 259 -6.47 -3.40 12.63
C SER A 259 -7.44 -4.49 12.17
N LEU A 260 -7.47 -4.83 10.87
CA LEU A 260 -8.46 -5.77 10.34
C LEU A 260 -8.01 -7.23 10.39
N GLU A 261 -6.69 -7.47 10.39
CA GLU A 261 -6.14 -8.83 10.37
C GLU A 261 -5.77 -9.36 11.75
N VAL A 262 -5.19 -8.53 12.63
CA VAL A 262 -4.68 -8.97 13.94
C VAL A 262 -5.76 -9.04 15.02
N ALA A 263 -6.85 -8.26 14.91
CA ALA A 263 -7.98 -8.30 15.85
C ALA A 263 -8.92 -9.53 15.66
N ARG A 264 -8.35 -10.73 15.52
CA ARG A 264 -9.08 -12.00 15.52
C ARG A 264 -9.32 -12.51 16.94
#